data_AF-A0A7C3RHZ6-F1
#
_entry.id   AF-A0A7C3RHZ6-F1
#
_cell.length_a   1.000
_cell.length_b   1.000
_cell.length_c   1.000
_cell.angle_alpha   90.00
_cell.angle_beta   90.00
_cell.angle_gamma   90.00
#
_symmetry.space_group_name_H-M   'P 1'
#
loop_
_entity.id
_entity.type
_entity.pdbx_description
1 polymer ?
#
loop_
_entity_poly.entity_id
_entity_poly.type
_entity_poly.pdbx_seq_one_letter_code
_entity_poly.pdbx_strand_id
1 'polypeptide(L)'
;MKKLKLLNTLLLFLIFISLISGCTKTTDIYNNTLTEDNTVIITKENINKAPSTSGIKGVNNPHIWFDSQAYSALDTIKSYGFNTVRIVWQTNGSASRLKQIIDRCKSLGLKPIPELHDVTGSTSTSDLDRMVSWWINNKSYIASDVWINIANEWGPRNSTIWRDAYKNAVSRMRNAGINNVLVIDSGGWGQDDQDILNYALEVLNSDPLKNIVFSIHMYGEWNDNSKIYNFLSTCKNRGIPIIVGEFGYNYNNGNNNLGCKVDALYLMQTCRNLGIGFIAWSWTGNNSENAWLDMTSPSDWKTLTYWGKMVVYEKDPNAGNSSVLYNFEGSTQNWTGTNVVGGPWSVNEWAYNGSYSLKADVDLGTGKQFYLCIISNHNFSGKSKLKAVVRHAAWGDQGTGMQAKLYIKVGSNWKWYDGGTVNISSNTSGTVLTLNLSGISGLNDVRELGVQFLSGSGSSGRSAIYLDYLTIE
;
A
#
# COMPACT_ATOMS: atom_id res chain seq x y z
N MET A 1 -26.18 -88.09 -13.98
CA MET A 1 -25.58 -88.93 -12.92
C MET A 1 -25.26 -88.05 -11.72
N LYS A 2 -25.72 -88.48 -10.53
CA LYS A 2 -25.28 -88.19 -9.13
C LYS A 2 -24.49 -86.89 -8.87
N LYS A 3 -25.03 -85.86 -8.17
CA LYS A 3 -25.24 -85.71 -6.70
C LYS A 3 -23.98 -85.91 -5.83
N LEU A 4 -23.54 -84.85 -5.14
CA LEU A 4 -23.44 -84.67 -3.66
C LEU A 4 -22.71 -83.32 -3.40
N LYS A 5 -23.31 -82.25 -2.87
CA LYS A 5 -23.86 -81.98 -1.51
C LYS A 5 -22.85 -82.17 -0.36
N LEU A 6 -22.58 -81.09 0.37
CA LEU A 6 -23.04 -80.85 1.77
C LEU A 6 -22.55 -79.44 2.21
N LEU A 7 -23.44 -78.50 2.56
CA LEU A 7 -23.95 -78.15 3.92
C LEU A 7 -22.98 -77.20 4.67
N ASN A 8 -23.36 -76.14 5.40
CA ASN A 8 -24.63 -75.78 6.02
C ASN A 8 -24.55 -74.33 6.59
N THR A 9 -25.70 -73.63 6.61
CA THR A 9 -26.19 -72.60 7.59
C THR A 9 -25.35 -71.33 7.88
N LEU A 10 -25.88 -70.11 8.02
CA LEU A 10 -27.07 -69.63 8.74
C LEU A 10 -27.45 -68.20 8.25
N LEU A 11 -28.74 -67.87 8.33
CA LEU A 11 -29.43 -66.64 7.93
C LEU A 11 -29.41 -65.59 9.08
N LEU A 12 -29.16 -64.29 8.83
CA LEU A 12 -29.94 -63.12 9.32
C LEU A 12 -29.31 -61.74 8.99
N PHE A 13 -30.10 -60.89 8.30
CA PHE A 13 -30.34 -59.44 8.44
C PHE A 13 -29.27 -58.45 8.99
N LEU A 14 -28.96 -57.37 8.22
CA LEU A 14 -29.35 -55.96 8.54
C LEU A 14 -28.77 -54.93 7.54
N ILE A 15 -29.61 -53.93 7.24
CA ILE A 15 -29.38 -52.72 6.43
C ILE A 15 -28.52 -51.71 7.21
N PHE A 16 -27.58 -51.01 6.57
CA PHE A 16 -27.45 -49.52 6.58
C PHE A 16 -26.22 -49.01 5.78
N ILE A 17 -26.53 -48.19 4.77
CA ILE A 17 -25.85 -46.99 4.24
C ILE A 17 -24.34 -46.79 4.52
N SER A 18 -23.54 -46.72 3.45
CA SER A 18 -22.47 -45.70 3.35
C SER A 18 -22.26 -45.29 1.88
N LEU A 19 -22.49 -44.00 1.62
CA LEU A 19 -22.18 -43.29 0.39
C LEU A 19 -20.66 -43.06 0.32
N ILE A 20 -20.01 -43.57 -0.73
CA ILE A 20 -18.66 -43.14 -1.12
C ILE A 20 -18.82 -42.27 -2.36
N SER A 21 -18.57 -40.98 -2.18
CA SER A 21 -18.57 -39.95 -3.22
C SER A 21 -17.49 -40.22 -4.26
N GLY A 22 -17.90 -40.22 -5.52
CA GLY A 22 -17.03 -40.30 -6.69
C GLY A 22 -16.20 -39.04 -6.86
N CYS A 23 -14.91 -39.23 -7.14
CA CYS A 23 -13.99 -38.18 -7.56
C CYS A 23 -14.09 -38.05 -9.08
N THR A 24 -14.87 -37.08 -9.56
CA THR A 24 -14.79 -36.60 -10.95
C THR A 24 -14.12 -35.24 -10.96
N LYS A 25 -13.00 -35.14 -11.66
CA LYS A 25 -12.33 -33.87 -11.97
C LYS A 25 -13.27 -32.99 -12.78
N THR A 26 -13.89 -32.01 -12.14
CA THR A 26 -14.53 -30.88 -12.82
C THR A 26 -13.44 -29.92 -13.26
N THR A 27 -13.31 -29.75 -14.57
CA THR A 27 -12.72 -28.56 -15.18
C THR A 27 -13.60 -27.37 -14.81
N ASP A 28 -13.13 -26.51 -13.90
CA ASP A 28 -13.77 -25.23 -13.60
C ASP A 28 -13.58 -24.29 -14.80
N ILE A 29 -14.56 -24.32 -15.70
CA ILE A 29 -14.78 -23.29 -16.70
C ILE A 29 -15.29 -22.06 -15.94
N TYR A 30 -14.40 -21.10 -15.68
CA TYR A 30 -14.79 -19.76 -15.24
C TYR A 30 -15.50 -19.02 -16.40
N ASN A 31 -16.78 -19.34 -16.62
CA ASN A 31 -17.69 -18.50 -17.37
C ASN A 31 -18.22 -17.42 -16.42
N ASN A 32 -17.49 -16.31 -16.30
CA ASN A 32 -18.07 -15.06 -15.80
C ASN A 32 -18.56 -14.24 -17.00
N THR A 33 -19.79 -14.52 -17.42
CA THR A 33 -20.60 -13.56 -18.17
C THR A 33 -20.98 -12.44 -17.20
N LEU A 34 -20.32 -11.29 -17.33
CA LEU A 34 -20.80 -10.05 -16.73
C LEU A 34 -22.03 -9.60 -17.54
N THR A 35 -23.14 -9.38 -16.84
CA THR A 35 -24.45 -9.08 -17.40
C THR A 35 -24.51 -7.73 -18.12
N GLU A 36 -25.38 -7.68 -19.12
CA GLU A 36 -25.60 -6.61 -20.11
C GLU A 36 -25.63 -5.18 -19.55
N ASP A 37 -24.65 -4.39 -19.97
CA ASP A 37 -24.79 -2.96 -20.22
C ASP A 37 -23.63 -2.52 -21.13
N ASN A 38 -23.83 -2.60 -22.46
CA ASN A 38 -22.92 -2.11 -23.53
C ASN A 38 -21.39 -2.27 -23.31
N THR A 39 -20.98 -3.30 -22.57
CA THR A 39 -19.64 -3.39 -22.02
C THR A 39 -18.77 -4.15 -23.00
N VAL A 40 -17.77 -3.43 -23.53
CA VAL A 40 -16.69 -4.01 -24.34
C VAL A 40 -16.22 -5.30 -23.69
N ILE A 41 -16.36 -6.43 -24.39
CA ILE A 41 -15.94 -7.75 -23.90
C ILE A 41 -14.42 -7.73 -23.73
N ILE A 42 -13.95 -7.63 -22.50
CA ILE A 42 -12.54 -7.70 -22.15
C ILE A 42 -12.17 -9.18 -22.10
N THR A 43 -11.37 -9.64 -23.07
CA THR A 43 -10.77 -10.98 -22.95
C THR A 43 -9.59 -10.90 -21.97
N LYS A 44 -9.42 -11.95 -21.14
CA LYS A 44 -8.28 -12.12 -20.22
C LYS A 44 -6.92 -12.01 -20.95
N GLU A 45 -6.90 -12.23 -22.26
CA GLU A 45 -5.77 -12.08 -23.16
C GLU A 45 -5.29 -10.62 -23.32
N ASN A 46 -6.20 -9.64 -23.26
CA ASN A 46 -5.86 -8.21 -23.38
C ASN A 46 -5.15 -7.66 -22.13
N ILE A 47 -5.47 -8.20 -20.95
CA ILE A 47 -4.88 -7.78 -19.66
C ILE A 47 -3.41 -8.22 -19.55
N ASN A 48 -3.03 -9.32 -20.19
CA ASN A 48 -1.67 -9.87 -20.11
C ASN A 48 -0.63 -9.16 -21.01
N LYS A 49 -1.07 -8.32 -21.96
CA LYS A 49 -0.16 -7.56 -22.85
C LYS A 49 0.27 -6.23 -22.28
N ALA A 50 -0.48 -5.67 -21.33
CA ALA A 50 -0.17 -4.37 -20.79
C ALA A 50 1.08 -4.40 -19.88
N PRO A 51 1.92 -3.36 -19.92
CA PRO A 51 3.14 -3.33 -19.13
C PRO A 51 2.83 -3.19 -17.64
N SER A 52 3.58 -3.93 -16.82
CA SER A 52 3.47 -3.84 -15.36
C SER A 52 4.20 -2.62 -14.83
N THR A 53 3.58 -1.94 -13.85
CA THR A 53 4.18 -0.85 -13.08
C THR A 53 4.77 -1.33 -11.76
N SER A 54 4.60 -2.62 -11.43
CA SER A 54 5.06 -3.21 -10.18
C SER A 54 6.55 -2.97 -9.97
N GLY A 55 6.90 -2.54 -8.75
CA GLY A 55 8.28 -2.26 -8.37
C GLY A 55 8.81 -0.88 -8.81
N ILE A 56 8.07 -0.08 -9.60
CA ILE A 56 8.46 1.31 -9.85
C ILE A 56 8.45 2.08 -8.52
N LYS A 57 9.62 2.60 -8.17
CA LYS A 57 9.85 3.60 -7.12
C LYS A 57 10.56 4.77 -7.81
N GLY A 58 9.79 5.78 -8.17
CA GLY A 58 10.25 6.89 -8.98
C GLY A 58 10.24 8.24 -8.29
N VAL A 59 10.83 9.22 -8.98
CA VAL A 59 10.79 10.63 -8.61
C VAL A 59 10.60 11.50 -9.86
N ASN A 60 9.81 12.57 -9.73
CA ASN A 60 9.69 13.62 -10.74
C ASN A 60 10.88 14.58 -10.66
N ASN A 61 11.53 14.90 -11.79
CA ASN A 61 12.71 15.76 -11.82
C ASN A 61 12.55 16.88 -12.87
N PRO A 62 12.65 18.18 -12.48
CA PRO A 62 12.25 19.31 -13.32
C PRO A 62 13.31 19.75 -14.36
N HIS A 63 13.62 18.88 -15.33
CA HIS A 63 14.75 19.09 -16.24
C HIS A 63 14.63 20.32 -17.14
N ILE A 64 13.44 20.64 -17.65
CA ILE A 64 13.26 21.80 -18.53
C ILE A 64 13.44 23.14 -17.80
N TRP A 65 13.14 23.18 -16.50
CA TRP A 65 13.26 24.40 -15.69
C TRP A 65 14.64 24.54 -15.05
N PHE A 66 15.33 23.43 -14.78
CA PHE A 66 16.62 23.39 -14.07
C PHE A 66 17.61 22.42 -14.73
N ASP A 67 17.92 22.60 -16.02
CA ASP A 67 18.67 21.64 -16.84
C ASP A 67 19.93 21.07 -16.16
N SER A 68 20.89 21.93 -15.82
CA SER A 68 22.18 21.49 -15.27
C SER A 68 22.06 20.86 -13.88
N GLN A 69 21.23 21.43 -13.01
CA GLN A 69 21.02 20.96 -11.64
C GLN A 69 20.29 19.62 -11.63
N ALA A 70 19.16 19.53 -12.36
CA ALA A 70 18.38 18.31 -12.48
C ALA A 70 19.18 17.18 -13.16
N TYR A 71 19.98 17.48 -14.18
CA TYR A 71 20.89 16.51 -14.80
C TYR A 71 21.94 15.98 -13.80
N SER A 72 22.57 16.88 -13.03
CA SER A 72 23.58 16.52 -12.03
C SER A 72 23.00 15.74 -10.84
N ALA A 73 21.72 15.93 -10.54
CA ALA A 73 21.02 15.24 -9.47
C ALA A 73 20.76 13.74 -9.75
N LEU A 74 20.85 13.28 -11.01
CA LEU A 74 20.52 11.91 -11.38
C LEU A 74 21.37 10.86 -10.64
N ASP A 75 22.66 11.14 -10.39
CA ASP A 75 23.52 10.27 -9.58
C ASP A 75 23.02 10.16 -8.13
N THR A 76 22.63 11.29 -7.54
CA THR A 76 22.09 11.35 -6.18
C THR A 76 20.76 10.61 -6.10
N ILE A 77 19.86 10.84 -7.06
CA ILE A 77 18.58 10.12 -7.19
C ILE A 77 18.83 8.61 -7.21
N LYS A 78 19.78 8.15 -8.03
CA LYS A 78 20.14 6.72 -8.08
C LYS A 78 20.68 6.22 -6.73
N SER A 79 21.53 7.00 -6.06
CA SER A 79 22.15 6.64 -4.79
C SER A 79 21.12 6.45 -3.65
N TYR A 80 19.98 7.15 -3.71
CA TYR A 80 18.88 6.97 -2.77
C TYR A 80 17.94 5.81 -3.12
N GLY A 81 18.27 5.00 -4.14
CA GLY A 81 17.56 3.77 -4.45
C GLY A 81 16.33 3.94 -5.34
N PHE A 82 16.13 5.11 -5.95
CA PHE A 82 15.14 5.24 -7.02
C PHE A 82 15.54 4.41 -8.25
N ASN A 83 14.54 3.89 -8.95
CA ASN A 83 14.74 3.10 -10.16
C ASN A 83 14.09 3.72 -11.40
N THR A 84 13.35 4.81 -11.24
CA THR A 84 12.60 5.49 -12.30
C THR A 84 12.69 7.00 -12.11
N VAL A 85 12.81 7.76 -13.20
CA VAL A 85 12.75 9.22 -13.18
C VAL A 85 11.70 9.66 -14.19
N ARG A 86 10.68 10.39 -13.72
CA ARG A 86 9.76 11.11 -14.59
C ARG A 86 10.38 12.47 -14.91
N ILE A 87 10.66 12.70 -16.19
CA ILE A 87 11.45 13.83 -16.68
C ILE A 87 10.47 14.91 -17.14
N VAL A 88 10.34 15.98 -16.36
CA VAL A 88 9.52 17.14 -16.74
C VAL A 88 10.17 17.82 -17.95
N TRP A 89 9.42 17.90 -19.04
CA TRP A 89 9.84 18.53 -20.29
C TRP A 89 8.78 19.48 -20.84
N GLN A 90 9.16 20.32 -21.80
CA GLN A 90 8.20 21.14 -22.55
C GLN A 90 8.57 21.15 -24.03
N THR A 91 7.59 21.51 -24.87
CA THR A 91 7.75 21.49 -26.34
C THR A 91 8.79 22.48 -26.87
N ASN A 92 9.09 23.53 -26.09
CA ASN A 92 10.13 24.51 -26.40
C ASN A 92 11.57 24.00 -26.11
N GLY A 93 11.71 22.86 -25.43
CA GLY A 93 13.00 22.25 -25.13
C GLY A 93 13.58 21.48 -26.32
N SER A 94 14.91 21.48 -26.44
CA SER A 94 15.60 20.73 -27.49
C SER A 94 15.44 19.22 -27.33
N ALA A 95 14.89 18.53 -28.34
CA ALA A 95 14.74 17.08 -28.34
C ALA A 95 16.08 16.33 -28.26
N SER A 96 17.17 16.90 -28.79
CA SER A 96 18.50 16.32 -28.64
C SER A 96 19.00 16.40 -27.20
N ARG A 97 18.64 17.46 -26.46
CA ARG A 97 18.94 17.59 -25.03
C ARG A 97 18.12 16.60 -24.21
N LEU A 98 16.83 16.43 -24.52
CA LEU A 98 16.01 15.40 -23.91
C LEU A 98 16.61 14.01 -24.10
N LYS A 99 17.09 13.68 -25.30
CA LYS A 99 17.79 12.42 -25.57
C LYS A 99 19.01 12.23 -24.65
N GLN A 100 19.83 13.26 -24.45
CA GLN A 100 21.00 13.18 -23.56
C GLN A 100 20.59 12.89 -22.10
N ILE A 101 19.48 13.47 -21.62
CA ILE A 101 18.94 13.20 -20.30
C ILE A 101 18.44 11.76 -20.20
N ILE A 102 17.69 11.28 -21.20
CA ILE A 102 17.21 9.90 -21.31
C ILE A 102 18.39 8.91 -21.27
N ASP A 103 19.41 9.14 -22.09
CA ASP A 103 20.60 8.29 -22.15
C ASP A 103 21.34 8.27 -20.81
N ARG A 104 21.39 9.41 -20.11
CA ARG A 104 21.98 9.48 -18.76
C ARG A 104 21.21 8.65 -17.76
N CYS A 105 19.88 8.77 -17.70
CA CYS A 105 19.03 7.92 -16.85
C CYS A 105 19.31 6.43 -17.12
N LYS A 106 19.32 6.02 -18.39
CA LYS A 106 19.60 4.64 -18.79
C LYS A 106 20.99 4.17 -18.34
N SER A 107 22.02 5.01 -18.47
CA SER A 107 23.39 4.69 -18.02
C SER A 107 23.49 4.43 -16.51
N LEU A 108 22.60 5.04 -15.72
CA LEU A 108 22.52 4.87 -14.27
C LEU A 108 21.59 3.72 -13.85
N GLY A 109 20.97 3.02 -14.81
CA GLY A 109 19.93 2.03 -14.54
C GLY A 109 18.68 2.67 -13.91
N LEU A 110 18.34 3.90 -14.31
CA LEU A 110 17.08 4.56 -14.03
C LEU A 110 16.19 4.46 -15.28
N LYS A 111 14.95 4.00 -15.13
CA LYS A 111 13.95 4.02 -16.20
C LYS A 111 13.48 5.47 -16.44
N PRO A 112 13.70 6.06 -17.63
CA PRO A 112 13.20 7.39 -17.94
C PRO A 112 11.74 7.36 -18.39
N ILE A 113 10.94 8.30 -17.88
CA ILE A 113 9.57 8.57 -18.33
C ILE A 113 9.46 10.07 -18.65
N PRO A 114 9.86 10.54 -19.84
CA PRO A 114 9.64 11.94 -20.20
C PRO A 114 8.15 12.26 -20.39
N GLU A 115 7.78 13.46 -19.96
CA GLU A 115 6.44 14.02 -20.03
C GLU A 115 6.48 15.44 -20.64
N LEU A 116 5.40 15.87 -21.30
CA LEU A 116 5.25 17.25 -21.76
C LEU A 116 4.31 18.05 -20.86
N HIS A 117 4.85 19.10 -20.23
CA HIS A 117 4.18 19.83 -19.15
C HIS A 117 3.38 21.06 -19.63
N ASP A 118 3.49 21.43 -20.92
CA ASP A 118 2.99 22.69 -21.50
C ASP A 118 1.49 22.94 -21.30
N VAL A 119 0.71 21.87 -21.13
CA VAL A 119 -0.76 21.88 -21.22
C VAL A 119 -1.44 21.44 -19.92
N THR A 120 -0.69 21.44 -18.82
CA THR A 120 -1.17 21.11 -17.47
C THR A 120 -2.46 21.86 -17.14
N GLY A 121 -3.52 21.12 -16.82
CA GLY A 121 -4.84 21.67 -16.48
C GLY A 121 -5.69 22.15 -17.66
N SER A 122 -5.18 22.09 -18.90
CA SER A 122 -5.98 22.42 -20.09
C SER A 122 -7.01 21.33 -20.39
N THR A 123 -8.15 21.74 -20.95
CA THR A 123 -9.19 20.85 -21.46
C THR A 123 -9.36 20.95 -22.99
N SER A 124 -8.54 21.76 -23.65
CA SER A 124 -8.61 21.96 -25.10
C SER A 124 -8.01 20.77 -25.86
N THR A 125 -8.76 20.14 -26.76
CA THR A 125 -8.25 19.03 -27.56
C THR A 125 -7.12 19.45 -28.49
N SER A 126 -7.08 20.70 -28.95
CA SER A 126 -5.97 21.23 -29.74
C SER A 126 -4.65 21.29 -28.97
N ASP A 127 -4.72 21.45 -27.64
CA ASP A 127 -3.53 21.46 -26.78
C ASP A 127 -2.92 20.06 -26.69
N LEU A 128 -3.73 19.02 -26.47
CA LEU A 128 -3.24 17.63 -26.52
C LEU A 128 -2.71 17.29 -27.92
N ASP A 129 -3.41 17.72 -28.97
CA ASP A 129 -3.02 17.45 -30.36
C ASP A 129 -1.63 18.02 -30.69
N ARG A 130 -1.29 19.17 -30.11
CA ARG A 130 0.04 19.78 -30.19
C ARG A 130 1.10 18.93 -29.48
N MET A 131 0.81 18.39 -28.29
CA MET A 131 1.74 17.50 -27.57
C MET A 131 2.02 16.22 -28.37
N VAL A 132 0.97 15.60 -28.92
CA VAL A 132 1.08 14.42 -29.81
C VAL A 132 1.94 14.72 -31.03
N SER A 133 1.71 15.88 -31.66
CA SER A 133 2.48 16.29 -32.84
C SER A 133 3.97 16.50 -32.52
N TRP A 134 4.29 17.03 -31.33
CA TRP A 134 5.68 17.15 -30.87
C TRP A 134 6.35 15.78 -30.73
N TRP A 135 5.69 14.81 -30.09
CA TRP A 135 6.23 13.45 -29.97
C TRP A 135 6.47 12.79 -31.33
N ILE A 136 5.52 12.93 -32.26
CA ILE A 136 5.65 12.38 -33.62
C ILE A 136 6.85 12.98 -34.36
N ASN A 137 7.01 14.30 -34.29
CA ASN A 137 8.09 15.01 -34.97
C ASN A 137 9.47 14.72 -34.36
N ASN A 138 9.53 14.39 -33.07
CA ASN A 138 10.77 14.15 -32.34
C ASN A 138 11.04 12.68 -32.00
N LYS A 139 10.23 11.73 -32.52
CA LYS A 139 10.31 10.31 -32.17
C LYS A 139 11.69 9.67 -32.37
N SER A 140 12.50 10.18 -33.31
CA SER A 140 13.87 9.68 -33.56
C SER A 140 14.84 9.92 -32.39
N TYR A 141 14.50 10.84 -31.47
CA TYR A 141 15.26 11.10 -30.25
C TYR A 141 14.84 10.22 -29.07
N ILE A 142 13.73 9.50 -29.19
CA ILE A 142 13.16 8.70 -28.10
C ILE A 142 13.39 7.21 -28.38
N ALA A 143 14.24 6.58 -27.56
CA ALA A 143 14.53 5.15 -27.70
C ALA A 143 13.27 4.31 -27.42
N SER A 144 13.14 3.14 -28.07
CA SER A 144 11.93 2.31 -28.04
C SER A 144 11.55 1.74 -26.67
N ASP A 145 12.52 1.67 -25.74
CA ASP A 145 12.35 1.17 -24.37
C ASP A 145 11.94 2.25 -23.35
N VAL A 146 11.86 3.51 -23.79
CA VAL A 146 11.41 4.65 -22.98
C VAL A 146 9.88 4.64 -22.87
N TRP A 147 9.33 4.99 -21.71
CA TRP A 147 7.90 5.22 -21.55
C TRP A 147 7.59 6.68 -21.83
N ILE A 148 6.60 6.99 -22.66
CA ILE A 148 6.25 8.36 -23.05
C ILE A 148 4.98 8.76 -22.31
N ASN A 149 5.06 9.72 -21.41
CA ASN A 149 3.86 10.34 -20.85
C ASN A 149 3.41 11.47 -21.77
N ILE A 150 2.26 11.30 -22.42
CA ILE A 150 1.90 12.10 -23.60
C ILE A 150 1.82 13.59 -23.26
N ALA A 151 1.14 13.93 -22.16
CA ALA A 151 0.95 15.28 -21.65
C ALA A 151 0.66 15.21 -20.16
N ASN A 152 1.31 16.07 -19.37
CA ASN A 152 1.00 16.21 -17.95
C ASN A 152 -0.44 16.73 -17.79
N GLU A 153 -1.26 16.00 -17.03
CA GLU A 153 -2.50 16.51 -16.44
C GLU A 153 -3.51 17.15 -17.42
N TRP A 154 -3.47 16.75 -18.69
CA TRP A 154 -4.43 17.23 -19.67
C TRP A 154 -5.78 16.52 -19.54
N GLY A 155 -6.85 17.30 -19.58
CA GLY A 155 -8.18 16.83 -19.93
C GLY A 155 -9.30 17.24 -18.97
N PRO A 156 -10.54 17.32 -19.48
CA PRO A 156 -11.73 17.53 -18.65
C PRO A 156 -12.00 16.30 -17.77
N ARG A 157 -12.74 16.51 -16.66
CA ARG A 157 -13.11 15.45 -15.71
C ARG A 157 -14.27 14.59 -16.21
N ASN A 158 -14.26 13.31 -15.86
CA ASN A 158 -15.28 12.31 -16.16
C ASN A 158 -15.89 12.49 -17.56
N SER A 159 -15.05 12.52 -18.59
CA SER A 159 -15.45 13.02 -19.89
C SER A 159 -15.17 12.05 -21.03
N THR A 160 -16.18 11.82 -21.86
CA THR A 160 -15.98 11.20 -23.17
C THR A 160 -15.04 12.00 -24.07
N ILE A 161 -14.86 13.31 -23.82
CA ILE A 161 -13.86 14.14 -24.52
C ILE A 161 -12.43 13.69 -24.17
N TRP A 162 -12.14 13.44 -22.89
CA TRP A 162 -10.85 12.88 -22.46
C TRP A 162 -10.60 11.54 -23.16
N ARG A 163 -11.59 10.64 -23.13
CA ARG A 163 -11.53 9.33 -23.78
C ARG A 163 -11.24 9.45 -25.28
N ASP A 164 -12.05 10.20 -26.00
CA ASP A 164 -11.99 10.25 -27.46
C ASP A 164 -10.73 10.97 -27.96
N ALA A 165 -10.26 11.97 -27.23
CA ALA A 165 -8.98 12.64 -27.51
C ALA A 165 -7.79 11.70 -27.31
N TYR A 166 -7.75 10.90 -26.24
CA TYR A 166 -6.66 9.94 -26.04
C TYR A 166 -6.74 8.76 -27.01
N LYS A 167 -7.92 8.29 -27.42
CA LYS A 167 -8.07 7.32 -28.52
C LYS A 167 -7.47 7.86 -29.83
N ASN A 168 -7.71 9.14 -30.12
CA ASN A 168 -7.11 9.80 -31.28
C ASN A 168 -5.58 9.94 -31.15
N ALA A 169 -5.08 10.40 -29.99
CA ALA A 169 -3.66 10.54 -29.70
C ALA A 169 -2.91 9.21 -29.89
N VAL A 170 -3.43 8.12 -29.29
CA VAL A 170 -2.89 6.77 -29.42
C VAL A 170 -2.83 6.35 -30.89
N SER A 171 -3.95 6.47 -31.61
CA SER A 171 -4.01 6.13 -33.05
C SER A 171 -2.96 6.88 -33.87
N ARG A 172 -2.85 8.21 -33.67
CA ARG A 172 -1.85 9.04 -34.37
C ARG A 172 -0.41 8.61 -34.06
N MET A 173 -0.09 8.39 -32.78
CA MET A 173 1.26 7.97 -32.36
C MET A 173 1.62 6.59 -32.90
N ARG A 174 0.68 5.62 -32.87
CA ARG A 174 0.90 4.29 -33.46
C ARG A 174 1.06 4.33 -34.97
N ASN A 175 0.24 5.12 -35.68
CA ASN A 175 0.38 5.31 -37.14
C ASN A 175 1.71 5.97 -37.52
N ALA A 176 2.27 6.80 -36.63
CA ALA A 176 3.61 7.35 -36.78
C ALA A 176 4.73 6.35 -36.42
N GLY A 177 4.43 5.11 -36.04
CA GLY A 177 5.41 4.08 -35.70
C GLY A 177 6.00 4.20 -34.28
N ILE A 178 5.36 4.93 -33.38
CA ILE A 178 5.76 4.98 -31.97
C ILE A 178 5.22 3.72 -31.27
N ASN A 179 6.11 2.81 -30.91
CA ASN A 179 5.78 1.54 -30.25
C ASN A 179 6.06 1.54 -28.73
N ASN A 180 6.57 2.66 -28.21
CA ASN A 180 6.82 2.91 -26.79
C ASN A 180 5.58 2.63 -25.93
N VAL A 181 5.80 2.34 -24.64
CA VAL A 181 4.71 2.41 -23.66
C VAL A 181 4.21 3.85 -23.61
N LEU A 182 2.89 4.04 -23.73
CA LEU A 182 2.28 5.36 -23.56
C LEU A 182 1.73 5.47 -22.13
N VAL A 183 2.09 6.54 -21.44
CA VAL A 183 1.54 6.89 -20.12
C VAL A 183 0.53 8.02 -20.30
N ILE A 184 -0.68 7.81 -19.79
CA ILE A 184 -1.83 8.71 -19.96
C ILE A 184 -2.34 9.14 -18.59
N ASP A 185 -2.24 10.43 -18.29
CA ASP A 185 -2.77 11.01 -17.06
C ASP A 185 -4.30 11.16 -17.14
N SER A 186 -4.99 11.04 -16.01
CA SER A 186 -6.40 11.41 -15.93
C SER A 186 -6.60 12.93 -16.07
N GLY A 187 -7.83 13.34 -16.38
CA GLY A 187 -8.20 14.74 -16.42
C GLY A 187 -8.25 15.38 -15.03
N GLY A 188 -8.64 16.66 -15.01
CA GLY A 188 -8.84 17.38 -13.76
C GLY A 188 -7.57 17.52 -12.92
N TRP A 189 -6.46 17.92 -13.56
CA TRP A 189 -5.15 18.05 -12.92
C TRP A 189 -4.60 16.69 -12.44
N GLY A 190 -4.88 15.61 -13.18
CA GLY A 190 -4.46 14.25 -12.85
C GLY A 190 -5.17 13.63 -11.64
N GLN A 191 -6.12 14.33 -11.02
CA GLN A 191 -6.78 13.85 -9.79
C GLN A 191 -8.10 13.11 -10.04
N ASP A 192 -8.62 13.12 -11.28
CA ASP A 192 -9.93 12.52 -11.58
C ASP A 192 -9.86 10.99 -11.68
N ASP A 193 -10.49 10.30 -10.72
CA ASP A 193 -10.59 8.85 -10.74
C ASP A 193 -11.62 8.33 -11.74
N GLN A 194 -12.64 9.14 -12.06
CA GLN A 194 -13.74 8.75 -12.94
C GLN A 194 -13.31 8.57 -14.38
N ASP A 195 -12.43 9.41 -14.92
CA ASP A 195 -11.85 9.18 -16.26
C ASP A 195 -11.21 7.79 -16.37
N ILE A 196 -10.46 7.37 -15.35
CA ILE A 196 -9.82 6.06 -15.32
C ILE A 196 -10.86 4.96 -15.18
N LEU A 197 -11.76 5.06 -14.20
CA LEU A 197 -12.74 4.02 -13.93
C LEU A 197 -13.74 3.84 -15.08
N ASN A 198 -14.14 4.91 -15.77
CA ASN A 198 -15.18 4.83 -16.80
C ASN A 198 -14.60 4.56 -18.17
N TYR A 199 -13.42 5.11 -18.49
CA TYR A 199 -12.97 5.20 -19.89
C TYR A 199 -11.59 4.60 -20.19
N ALA A 200 -10.75 4.32 -19.19
CA ALA A 200 -9.39 3.79 -19.42
C ALA A 200 -9.38 2.53 -20.29
N LEU A 201 -10.31 1.59 -20.06
CA LEU A 201 -10.35 0.34 -20.83
C LEU A 201 -10.77 0.57 -22.28
N GLU A 202 -11.60 1.57 -22.59
CA GLU A 202 -11.90 1.95 -23.97
C GLU A 202 -10.66 2.53 -24.68
N VAL A 203 -9.88 3.36 -23.97
CA VAL A 203 -8.61 3.91 -24.49
C VAL A 203 -7.60 2.78 -24.72
N LEU A 204 -7.41 1.89 -23.75
CA LEU A 204 -6.53 0.72 -23.87
C LEU A 204 -6.95 -0.17 -25.04
N ASN A 205 -8.26 -0.40 -25.21
CA ASN A 205 -8.78 -1.21 -26.30
C ASN A 205 -8.61 -0.57 -27.68
N SER A 206 -8.51 0.76 -27.76
CA SER A 206 -8.17 1.45 -29.01
C SER A 206 -6.71 1.29 -29.44
N ASP A 207 -5.79 0.97 -28.52
CA ASP A 207 -4.38 0.74 -28.85
C ASP A 207 -4.18 -0.63 -29.50
N PRO A 208 -3.78 -0.75 -30.78
CA PRO A 208 -3.49 -2.04 -31.39
C PRO A 208 -2.37 -2.81 -30.66
N LEU A 209 -1.48 -2.12 -29.95
CA LEU A 209 -0.38 -2.75 -29.20
C LEU A 209 -0.77 -3.15 -27.77
N LYS A 210 -1.90 -2.64 -27.25
CA LYS A 210 -2.30 -2.79 -25.83
C LYS A 210 -1.17 -2.37 -24.87
N ASN A 211 -0.43 -1.33 -25.23
CA ASN A 211 0.82 -0.93 -24.59
C ASN A 211 0.68 0.48 -23.96
N ILE A 212 -0.29 0.60 -23.06
CA ILE A 212 -0.65 1.82 -22.33
C ILE A 212 -0.63 1.56 -20.82
N VAL A 213 -0.17 2.56 -20.06
CA VAL A 213 -0.33 2.67 -18.62
C VAL A 213 -1.06 3.98 -18.31
N PHE A 214 -2.04 3.93 -17.41
CA PHE A 214 -2.71 5.11 -16.92
C PHE A 214 -1.98 5.68 -15.70
N SER A 215 -2.08 6.98 -15.49
CA SER A 215 -1.46 7.69 -14.38
C SER A 215 -2.52 8.46 -13.59
N ILE A 216 -2.44 8.36 -12.26
CA ILE A 216 -3.24 9.16 -11.32
C ILE A 216 -2.28 9.99 -10.46
N HIS A 217 -2.64 11.24 -10.20
CA HIS A 217 -1.89 12.18 -9.37
C HIS A 217 -2.64 12.36 -8.04
N MET A 218 -2.05 11.95 -6.93
CA MET A 218 -2.73 11.90 -5.63
C MET A 218 -2.32 13.07 -4.73
N TYR A 219 -3.13 14.13 -4.74
CA TYR A 219 -2.98 15.32 -3.89
C TYR A 219 -4.26 15.59 -3.06
N GLY A 220 -4.77 16.83 -3.04
CA GLY A 220 -5.86 17.27 -2.16
C GLY A 220 -7.18 16.52 -2.31
N GLU A 221 -7.44 15.87 -3.45
CA GLU A 221 -8.65 15.06 -3.66
C GLU A 221 -8.52 13.62 -3.14
N TRP A 222 -7.34 13.27 -2.61
CA TRP A 222 -6.94 11.92 -2.19
C TRP A 222 -6.61 11.85 -0.69
N ASN A 223 -7.27 12.68 0.11
CA ASN A 223 -7.07 12.79 1.56
C ASN A 223 -7.70 11.65 2.39
N ASP A 224 -8.24 10.61 1.75
CA ASP A 224 -8.95 9.49 2.39
C ASP A 224 -8.31 8.14 2.00
N ASN A 225 -7.80 7.42 2.99
CA ASN A 225 -7.17 6.11 2.82
C ASN A 225 -8.11 5.07 2.20
N SER A 226 -9.40 5.11 2.55
CA SER A 226 -10.38 4.20 1.97
C SER A 226 -10.58 4.47 0.48
N LYS A 227 -10.61 5.74 0.06
CA LYS A 227 -10.69 6.15 -1.35
C LYS A 227 -9.46 5.67 -2.13
N ILE A 228 -8.25 5.87 -1.58
CA ILE A 228 -6.99 5.39 -2.18
C ILE A 228 -7.04 3.87 -2.42
N TYR A 229 -7.35 3.10 -1.38
CA TYR A 229 -7.37 1.63 -1.46
C TYR A 229 -8.46 1.13 -2.43
N ASN A 230 -9.68 1.65 -2.33
CA ASN A 230 -10.80 1.24 -3.17
C ASN A 230 -10.53 1.52 -4.64
N PHE A 231 -9.99 2.69 -4.98
CA PHE A 231 -9.64 3.03 -6.35
C PHE A 231 -8.54 2.13 -6.92
N LEU A 232 -7.41 2.00 -6.21
CA LEU A 232 -6.25 1.23 -6.69
C LEU A 232 -6.57 -0.27 -6.78
N SER A 233 -7.29 -0.83 -5.81
CA SER A 233 -7.74 -2.22 -5.85
C SER A 233 -8.75 -2.47 -6.95
N THR A 234 -9.67 -1.52 -7.21
CA THR A 234 -10.60 -1.59 -8.34
C THR A 234 -9.85 -1.61 -9.68
N CYS A 235 -8.87 -0.73 -9.86
CA CYS A 235 -8.02 -0.73 -11.07
C CYS A 235 -7.32 -2.08 -11.25
N LYS A 236 -6.72 -2.61 -10.18
CA LYS A 236 -6.07 -3.93 -10.19
C LYS A 236 -7.03 -5.05 -10.59
N ASN A 237 -8.21 -5.11 -9.97
CA ASN A 237 -9.21 -6.15 -10.19
C ASN A 237 -9.81 -6.10 -11.59
N ARG A 238 -9.93 -4.90 -12.17
CA ARG A 238 -10.40 -4.67 -13.54
C ARG A 238 -9.31 -4.80 -14.60
N GLY A 239 -8.06 -5.08 -14.19
CA GLY A 239 -6.92 -5.20 -15.10
C GLY A 239 -6.51 -3.88 -15.76
N ILE A 240 -6.79 -2.74 -15.12
CA ILE A 240 -6.36 -1.41 -15.59
C ILE A 240 -4.88 -1.23 -15.22
N PRO A 241 -3.95 -1.12 -16.19
CA PRO A 241 -2.53 -0.88 -15.91
C PRO A 241 -2.37 0.56 -15.42
N ILE A 242 -1.94 0.74 -14.16
CA ILE A 242 -1.91 2.07 -13.54
C ILE A 242 -0.61 2.31 -12.76
N ILE A 243 -0.19 3.57 -12.71
CA ILE A 243 0.85 4.11 -11.84
C ILE A 243 0.31 5.32 -11.06
N VAL A 244 0.79 5.54 -9.84
CA VAL A 244 0.64 6.84 -9.18
C VAL A 244 1.78 7.72 -9.69
N GLY A 245 1.52 8.52 -10.73
CA GLY A 245 2.56 9.28 -11.44
C GLY A 245 3.04 10.53 -10.70
N GLU A 246 2.22 11.02 -9.79
CA GLU A 246 2.56 12.06 -8.82
C GLU A 246 1.79 11.85 -7.52
N PHE A 247 2.36 12.29 -6.41
CA PHE A 247 1.65 12.36 -5.14
C PHE A 247 2.35 13.30 -4.17
N GLY A 248 1.57 13.86 -3.26
CA GLY A 248 2.05 14.65 -2.13
C GLY A 248 1.90 13.91 -0.79
N TYR A 249 1.99 14.67 0.30
CA TYR A 249 1.78 14.17 1.66
C TYR A 249 1.01 15.19 2.49
N ASN A 250 0.60 14.77 3.68
CA ASN A 250 -0.01 15.61 4.70
C ASN A 250 1.01 16.60 5.29
N TYR A 251 1.27 17.70 4.59
CA TYR A 251 2.07 18.79 5.11
C TYR A 251 1.26 19.66 6.05
N ASN A 252 1.74 19.78 7.29
CA ASN A 252 1.19 20.66 8.32
C ASN A 252 -0.35 20.53 8.46
N ASN A 253 -0.86 19.30 8.53
CA ASN A 253 -2.28 19.00 8.65
C ASN A 253 -3.14 19.60 7.51
N GLY A 254 -2.61 19.61 6.29
CA GLY A 254 -3.25 20.17 5.11
C GLY A 254 -3.13 21.68 4.98
N ASN A 255 -2.30 22.33 5.81
CA ASN A 255 -1.97 23.74 5.66
C ASN A 255 -0.93 23.94 4.55
N ASN A 256 -1.38 23.71 3.33
CA ASN A 256 -0.68 23.94 2.07
C ASN A 256 -1.69 24.46 1.03
N ASN A 257 -1.18 24.94 -0.10
CA ASN A 257 -1.97 25.51 -1.19
C ASN A 257 -2.95 24.52 -1.86
N LEU A 258 -2.74 23.21 -1.70
CA LEU A 258 -3.59 22.17 -2.29
C LEU A 258 -4.58 21.55 -1.30
N GLY A 259 -4.56 21.96 -0.02
CA GLY A 259 -5.31 21.27 1.04
C GLY A 259 -4.94 19.79 1.19
N CYS A 260 -3.73 19.42 0.76
CA CYS A 260 -3.26 18.04 0.69
C CYS A 260 -2.98 17.47 2.08
N LYS A 261 -3.67 16.38 2.40
CA LYS A 261 -3.58 15.56 3.61
C LYS A 261 -3.33 14.09 3.29
N VAL A 262 -2.81 13.80 2.10
CA VAL A 262 -2.52 12.42 1.66
C VAL A 262 -1.62 11.73 2.68
N ASP A 263 -2.06 10.57 3.16
CA ASP A 263 -1.22 9.67 3.94
C ASP A 263 -0.26 8.94 2.98
N ALA A 264 0.87 9.58 2.72
CA ALA A 264 1.84 9.09 1.73
C ALA A 264 2.40 7.71 2.09
N LEU A 265 2.51 7.37 3.39
CA LEU A 265 2.97 6.05 3.82
C LEU A 265 1.92 4.98 3.52
N TYR A 266 0.66 5.25 3.85
CA TYR A 266 -0.44 4.36 3.48
C TYR A 266 -0.55 4.18 1.96
N LEU A 267 -0.42 5.27 1.19
CA LEU A 267 -0.42 5.23 -0.27
C LEU A 267 0.70 4.34 -0.81
N MET A 268 1.95 4.57 -0.39
CA MET A 268 3.10 3.77 -0.84
C MET A 268 2.95 2.30 -0.45
N GLN A 269 2.52 2.00 0.79
CA GLN A 269 2.26 0.63 1.24
C GLN A 269 1.15 -0.05 0.42
N THR A 270 0.06 0.68 0.12
CA THR A 270 -1.03 0.19 -0.72
C THR A 270 -0.54 -0.12 -2.13
N CYS A 271 0.27 0.75 -2.72
CA CYS A 271 0.90 0.52 -4.01
C CYS A 271 1.77 -0.75 -4.00
N ARG A 272 2.60 -0.95 -2.97
CA ARG A 272 3.40 -2.17 -2.80
C ARG A 272 2.53 -3.43 -2.75
N ASN A 273 1.49 -3.41 -1.93
CA ASN A 273 0.59 -4.56 -1.73
C ASN A 273 -0.15 -4.96 -3.02
N LEU A 274 -0.51 -3.98 -3.86
CA LEU A 274 -1.25 -4.20 -5.11
C LEU A 274 -0.32 -4.43 -6.33
N GLY A 275 0.99 -4.26 -6.15
CA GLY A 275 1.97 -4.30 -7.23
C GLY A 275 1.79 -3.15 -8.22
N ILE A 276 1.53 -1.95 -7.72
CA ILE A 276 1.36 -0.70 -8.46
C ILE A 276 2.59 0.19 -8.19
N GLY A 277 3.10 0.83 -9.23
CA GLY A 277 4.21 1.77 -9.13
C GLY A 277 3.80 3.13 -8.56
N PHE A 278 4.76 3.85 -7.98
CA PHE A 278 4.56 5.25 -7.58
C PHE A 278 5.78 6.12 -7.92
N ILE A 279 5.53 7.40 -8.20
CA ILE A 279 6.55 8.40 -8.54
C ILE A 279 6.26 9.67 -7.73
N ALA A 280 7.16 10.01 -6.80
CA ALA A 280 6.93 11.14 -5.89
C ALA A 280 7.18 12.49 -6.59
N TRP A 281 6.38 13.51 -6.24
CA TRP A 281 6.62 14.89 -6.64
C TRP A 281 7.25 15.67 -5.49
N SER A 282 8.37 16.35 -5.67
CA SER A 282 9.37 16.18 -6.74
C SER A 282 10.76 16.34 -6.17
N TRP A 283 11.80 16.11 -6.98
CA TRP A 283 13.18 16.11 -6.49
C TRP A 283 13.54 17.40 -5.72
N THR A 284 13.32 18.57 -6.31
CA THR A 284 13.33 19.91 -5.70
C THR A 284 13.01 20.96 -6.78
N GLY A 285 12.96 22.25 -6.43
CA GLY A 285 12.79 23.35 -7.39
C GLY A 285 11.34 23.82 -7.52
N ASN A 286 10.46 23.38 -6.61
CA ASN A 286 9.11 23.91 -6.53
C ASN A 286 9.14 25.41 -6.15
N ASN A 287 8.12 26.15 -6.57
CA ASN A 287 7.92 27.54 -6.14
C ASN A 287 7.59 27.59 -4.62
N SER A 288 7.54 28.80 -4.04
CA SER A 288 7.36 28.98 -2.60
C SER A 288 6.08 28.35 -2.05
N GLU A 289 4.99 28.33 -2.82
CA GLU A 289 3.71 27.73 -2.40
C GLU A 289 3.76 26.20 -2.37
N ASN A 290 4.58 25.59 -3.23
CA ASN A 290 4.73 24.15 -3.37
C ASN A 290 6.04 23.61 -2.78
N ALA A 291 6.88 24.45 -2.17
CA ALA A 291 8.20 24.06 -1.62
C ALA A 291 8.11 22.95 -0.55
N TRP A 292 6.94 22.75 0.05
CA TRP A 292 6.68 21.63 0.94
C TRP A 292 6.82 20.25 0.25
N LEU A 293 6.69 20.19 -1.09
CA LEU A 293 6.89 19.01 -1.94
C LEU A 293 8.35 18.81 -2.40
N ASP A 294 9.29 19.67 -2.03
CA ASP A 294 10.70 19.46 -2.35
C ASP A 294 11.24 18.26 -1.55
N MET A 295 11.72 17.21 -2.24
CA MET A 295 12.33 16.04 -1.59
C MET A 295 13.77 16.30 -1.16
N THR A 296 14.48 17.23 -1.81
CA THR A 296 15.81 17.69 -1.43
C THR A 296 15.88 19.19 -1.29
N SER A 297 16.89 19.69 -0.59
CA SER A 297 17.14 21.12 -0.47
C SER A 297 17.43 21.74 -1.84
N PRO A 298 16.76 22.83 -2.24
CA PRO A 298 17.03 23.50 -3.52
C PRO A 298 18.43 24.12 -3.58
N SER A 299 19.11 24.29 -2.44
CA SER A 299 20.47 24.83 -2.37
C SER A 299 21.54 23.86 -2.87
N ASP A 300 21.31 22.55 -2.76
CA ASP A 300 22.32 21.54 -3.04
C ASP A 300 21.84 20.36 -3.89
N TRP A 301 20.51 20.22 -4.09
CA TRP A 301 19.88 19.15 -4.84
C TRP A 301 20.23 17.74 -4.35
N LYS A 302 20.60 17.63 -3.06
CA LYS A 302 21.13 16.41 -2.44
C LYS A 302 20.54 16.12 -1.08
N THR A 303 20.49 17.11 -0.20
CA THR A 303 20.12 16.88 1.20
C THR A 303 18.61 16.65 1.32
N LEU A 304 18.21 15.46 1.74
CA LEU A 304 16.79 15.11 1.89
C LEU A 304 16.07 16.00 2.91
N THR A 305 14.92 16.53 2.51
CA THR A 305 13.95 17.19 3.39
C THR A 305 13.18 16.17 4.22
N TYR A 306 12.23 16.62 5.04
CA TYR A 306 11.27 15.72 5.70
C TYR A 306 10.55 14.83 4.67
N TRP A 307 10.00 15.44 3.63
CA TRP A 307 9.32 14.73 2.56
C TRP A 307 10.22 13.72 1.86
N GLY A 308 11.44 14.12 1.48
CA GLY A 308 12.39 13.23 0.84
C GLY A 308 12.76 12.02 1.70
N LYS A 309 12.99 12.21 3.00
CA LYS A 309 13.24 11.10 3.93
C LYS A 309 12.05 10.14 4.00
N MET A 310 10.83 10.67 3.98
CA MET A 310 9.62 9.86 4.02
C MET A 310 9.52 8.94 2.80
N VAL A 311 9.74 9.46 1.60
CA VAL A 311 9.68 8.69 0.35
C VAL A 311 10.86 7.73 0.21
N VAL A 312 12.08 8.19 0.49
CA VAL A 312 13.29 7.38 0.33
C VAL A 312 13.26 6.18 1.26
N TYR A 313 12.91 6.40 2.53
CA TYR A 313 12.92 5.35 3.54
C TYR A 313 11.56 4.67 3.73
N GLU A 314 10.50 5.13 3.05
CA GLU A 314 9.12 4.65 3.17
C GLU A 314 8.68 4.58 4.65
N LYS A 315 9.06 5.60 5.44
CA LYS A 315 8.81 5.69 6.89
C LYS A 315 8.57 7.13 7.32
N ASP A 316 7.84 7.34 8.41
CA ASP A 316 7.70 8.67 9.01
C ASP A 316 9.06 9.15 9.56
N PRO A 317 9.62 10.28 9.08
CA PRO A 317 10.88 10.82 9.59
C PRO A 317 10.80 11.39 11.03
N ASN A 318 9.59 11.70 11.51
CA ASN A 318 9.31 12.22 12.86
C ASN A 318 8.81 11.14 13.80
N ALA A 319 8.39 9.98 13.29
CA ALA A 319 8.31 8.80 14.14
C ALA A 319 9.72 8.59 14.70
N GLY A 320 9.86 8.67 16.03
CA GLY A 320 11.08 8.19 16.69
C GLY A 320 11.35 6.74 16.24
N ASN A 321 12.45 6.13 16.68
CA ASN A 321 12.76 4.73 16.33
C ASN A 321 11.69 3.68 16.71
N SER A 322 10.55 4.13 17.28
CA SER A 322 9.29 3.45 17.51
C SER A 322 8.70 2.86 16.22
N SER A 323 8.79 1.54 16.09
CA SER A 323 8.13 0.74 15.05
C SER A 323 6.90 0.05 15.64
N VAL A 324 5.77 0.03 14.92
CA VAL A 324 4.60 -0.77 15.33
C VAL A 324 4.89 -2.23 15.04
N LEU A 325 4.80 -3.08 16.07
CA LEU A 325 4.95 -4.53 15.97
C LEU A 325 3.60 -5.21 15.73
N TYR A 326 2.55 -4.79 16.45
CA TYR A 326 1.22 -5.37 16.36
C TYR A 326 0.15 -4.28 16.54
N ASN A 327 -0.87 -4.33 15.68
CA ASN A 327 -1.98 -3.39 15.67
C ASN A 327 -3.33 -4.04 15.38
N PHE A 328 -3.34 -5.37 15.22
CA PHE A 328 -4.54 -6.21 15.17
C PHE A 328 -5.63 -5.84 14.15
N GLU A 329 -5.29 -5.06 13.11
CA GLU A 329 -6.20 -4.67 12.03
C GLU A 329 -6.68 -5.90 11.24
N GLY A 330 -7.87 -6.40 11.59
CA GLY A 330 -8.55 -7.51 10.91
C GLY A 330 -8.00 -8.92 11.16
N SER A 331 -7.02 -9.11 12.05
CA SER A 331 -6.54 -10.45 12.45
C SER A 331 -5.87 -10.46 13.82
N THR A 332 -5.77 -11.64 14.45
CA THR A 332 -5.07 -11.80 15.74
C THR A 332 -3.54 -11.79 15.62
N GLN A 333 -3.00 -11.76 14.39
CA GLN A 333 -1.56 -11.78 14.12
C GLN A 333 -0.80 -12.91 14.87
N ASN A 334 -1.43 -14.08 15.00
CA ASN A 334 -0.93 -15.27 15.73
C ASN A 334 -0.80 -15.11 17.25
N TRP A 335 -1.42 -14.08 17.83
CA TRP A 335 -1.51 -13.98 19.28
C TRP A 335 -2.49 -15.01 19.84
N THR A 336 -2.16 -15.52 21.01
CA THR A 336 -2.90 -16.54 21.75
C THR A 336 -3.22 -16.05 23.15
N GLY A 337 -4.20 -16.69 23.80
CA GLY A 337 -4.61 -16.39 25.16
C GLY A 337 -4.37 -17.57 26.09
N THR A 338 -3.92 -17.32 27.32
CA THR A 338 -3.81 -18.33 28.39
C THR A 338 -4.64 -17.90 29.60
N ASN A 339 -5.33 -18.85 30.22
CA ASN A 339 -6.35 -18.64 31.27
C ASN A 339 -7.55 -17.78 30.85
N VAL A 340 -7.72 -17.54 29.55
CA VAL A 340 -8.89 -16.87 28.97
C VAL A 340 -10.00 -17.90 28.70
N VAL A 341 -11.23 -17.45 28.58
CA VAL A 341 -12.38 -18.33 28.33
C VAL A 341 -12.90 -18.26 26.90
N GLY A 342 -12.58 -17.20 26.18
CA GLY A 342 -12.88 -17.05 24.77
C GLY A 342 -11.90 -16.13 24.09
N GLY A 343 -11.55 -16.46 22.85
CA GLY A 343 -10.62 -15.70 22.02
C GLY A 343 -9.16 -16.17 22.15
N PRO A 344 -8.18 -15.32 21.79
CA PRO A 344 -8.38 -13.93 21.42
C PRO A 344 -8.97 -13.75 20.01
N TRP A 345 -9.61 -12.63 19.78
CA TRP A 345 -10.14 -12.20 18.48
C TRP A 345 -9.65 -10.79 18.16
N SER A 346 -9.53 -10.46 16.87
CA SER A 346 -9.46 -9.07 16.43
C SER A 346 -10.88 -8.53 16.33
N VAL A 347 -11.17 -7.45 17.05
CA VAL A 347 -12.52 -6.86 17.18
C VAL A 347 -12.46 -5.36 17.03
N ASN A 348 -13.59 -4.75 16.67
CA ASN A 348 -13.73 -3.30 16.47
C ASN A 348 -14.57 -2.61 17.56
N GLU A 349 -14.83 -3.26 18.71
CA GLU A 349 -15.56 -2.61 19.81
C GLU A 349 -14.73 -1.53 20.53
N TRP A 350 -13.41 -1.64 20.44
CA TRP A 350 -12.43 -0.69 20.95
C TRP A 350 -11.15 -0.84 20.14
N ALA A 351 -10.48 0.28 19.88
CA ALA A 351 -9.13 0.36 19.36
C ALA A 351 -8.50 1.62 19.93
N TYR A 352 -7.21 1.56 20.25
CA TYR A 352 -6.41 2.74 20.56
C TYR A 352 -5.83 3.34 19.27
N ASN A 353 -5.43 2.50 18.32
CA ASN A 353 -4.92 2.91 17.02
C ASN A 353 -5.60 2.11 15.91
N GLY A 354 -5.99 2.79 14.83
CA GLY A 354 -6.74 2.13 13.74
C GLY A 354 -8.18 1.82 14.13
N SER A 355 -8.69 0.68 13.68
CA SER A 355 -10.10 0.30 13.84
C SER A 355 -10.31 -1.00 14.63
N TYR A 356 -9.26 -1.76 14.92
CA TYR A 356 -9.37 -3.04 15.60
C TYR A 356 -8.40 -3.14 16.78
N SER A 357 -8.71 -4.01 17.74
CA SER A 357 -7.79 -4.42 18.81
C SER A 357 -7.92 -5.93 19.06
N LEU A 358 -6.95 -6.49 19.79
CA LEU A 358 -7.02 -7.86 20.28
C LEU A 358 -7.88 -7.90 21.55
N LYS A 359 -8.89 -8.76 21.58
CA LYS A 359 -9.77 -8.99 22.74
C LYS A 359 -9.77 -10.45 23.16
N ALA A 360 -9.81 -10.71 24.47
CA ALA A 360 -10.22 -12.01 25.01
C ALA A 360 -11.19 -11.87 26.19
N ASP A 361 -12.09 -12.82 26.33
CA ASP A 361 -13.00 -12.92 27.46
C ASP A 361 -12.35 -13.70 28.61
N VAL A 362 -12.56 -13.26 29.86
CA VAL A 362 -11.93 -13.80 31.06
C VAL A 362 -12.96 -14.01 32.18
N ASP A 363 -12.77 -15.05 32.99
CA ASP A 363 -13.54 -15.24 34.23
C ASP A 363 -12.72 -14.74 35.41
N LEU A 364 -13.08 -13.57 35.92
CA LEU A 364 -12.41 -12.90 37.02
C LEU A 364 -12.48 -13.71 38.32
N GLY A 365 -11.56 -13.39 39.22
CA GLY A 365 -11.42 -14.02 40.54
C GLY A 365 -10.26 -13.36 41.27
N THR A 366 -10.28 -13.36 42.60
CA THR A 366 -9.21 -12.73 43.38
C THR A 366 -7.84 -13.31 43.02
N GLY A 367 -6.94 -12.45 42.52
CA GLY A 367 -5.56 -12.81 42.18
C GLY A 367 -5.38 -13.66 40.92
N LYS A 368 -6.42 -13.87 40.11
CA LYS A 368 -6.28 -14.59 38.84
C LYS A 368 -5.40 -13.83 37.84
N GLN A 369 -4.72 -14.60 37.00
CA GLN A 369 -3.80 -14.08 35.99
C GLN A 369 -4.21 -14.58 34.61
N PHE A 370 -4.19 -13.67 33.65
CA PHE A 370 -4.56 -13.91 32.26
C PHE A 370 -3.43 -13.42 31.36
N TYR A 371 -3.23 -14.07 30.22
CA TYR A 371 -2.15 -13.73 29.31
C TYR A 371 -2.68 -13.59 27.90
N LEU A 372 -2.27 -12.52 27.23
CA LEU A 372 -2.29 -12.41 25.78
C LEU A 372 -0.84 -12.37 25.32
N CYS A 373 -0.42 -13.31 24.49
CA CYS A 373 0.97 -13.40 24.05
C CYS A 373 1.13 -13.99 22.67
N ILE A 374 2.29 -13.73 22.08
CA ILE A 374 2.77 -14.43 20.90
C ILE A 374 4.08 -15.12 21.21
N ILE A 375 4.15 -16.40 20.85
CA ILE A 375 5.38 -17.19 20.89
C ILE A 375 5.98 -17.15 19.48
N SER A 376 6.96 -16.26 19.29
CA SER A 376 7.69 -16.14 18.04
C SER A 376 9.03 -15.45 18.25
N ASN A 377 9.97 -15.73 17.35
CA ASN A 377 11.31 -15.17 17.41
C ASN A 377 11.31 -13.70 16.96
N HIS A 378 11.81 -12.83 17.83
CA HIS A 378 12.05 -11.43 17.53
C HIS A 378 13.50 -11.04 17.83
N ASN A 379 14.02 -10.09 17.05
CA ASN A 379 15.29 -9.43 17.32
C ASN A 379 15.03 -7.97 17.69
N PHE A 380 15.18 -7.66 18.96
CA PHE A 380 15.04 -6.33 19.55
C PHE A 380 16.40 -5.68 19.86
N SER A 381 17.48 -6.14 19.21
CA SER A 381 18.81 -5.53 19.38
C SER A 381 18.81 -4.07 18.95
N GLY A 382 19.45 -3.21 19.75
CA GLY A 382 19.50 -1.77 19.49
C GLY A 382 18.21 -1.02 19.83
N LYS A 383 17.19 -1.71 20.34
CA LYS A 383 15.96 -1.12 20.87
C LYS A 383 16.09 -0.87 22.36
N SER A 384 15.44 0.18 22.82
CA SER A 384 15.52 0.72 24.17
C SER A 384 14.21 0.55 24.94
N LYS A 385 13.06 0.44 24.26
CA LYS A 385 11.76 0.37 24.95
C LYS A 385 10.69 -0.32 24.12
N LEU A 386 9.82 -1.06 24.81
CA LEU A 386 8.61 -1.68 24.27
C LEU A 386 7.39 -1.05 24.94
N LYS A 387 6.32 -0.79 24.19
CA LYS A 387 5.06 -0.23 24.68
C LYS A 387 3.87 -1.03 24.18
N ALA A 388 2.80 -1.04 24.96
CA ALA A 388 1.51 -1.64 24.64
C ALA A 388 0.40 -0.78 25.19
N VAL A 389 -0.76 -0.71 24.54
CA VAL A 389 -1.95 -0.08 25.12
C VAL A 389 -2.97 -1.15 25.44
N VAL A 390 -3.48 -1.14 26.67
CA VAL A 390 -4.41 -2.16 27.15
C VAL A 390 -5.61 -1.54 27.83
N ARG A 391 -6.68 -2.33 27.96
CA ARG A 391 -7.80 -2.01 28.85
C ARG A 391 -8.49 -3.28 29.32
N HIS A 392 -9.40 -3.14 30.27
CA HIS A 392 -10.43 -4.14 30.53
C HIS A 392 -11.81 -3.61 30.07
N ALA A 393 -12.79 -4.49 29.96
CA ALA A 393 -14.15 -4.11 29.62
C ALA A 393 -14.77 -3.25 30.73
N ALA A 394 -15.71 -2.37 30.35
CA ALA A 394 -16.52 -1.60 31.29
C ALA A 394 -17.53 -2.45 32.08
N TRP A 395 -17.73 -3.71 31.68
CA TRP A 395 -18.62 -4.68 32.32
C TRP A 395 -17.82 -5.78 33.03
N GLY A 396 -18.47 -6.47 33.96
CA GLY A 396 -17.84 -7.39 34.91
C GLY A 396 -17.55 -6.73 36.26
N ASP A 397 -17.22 -7.53 37.27
CA ASP A 397 -16.90 -7.04 38.60
C ASP A 397 -15.39 -7.13 38.84
N GLN A 398 -14.69 -6.00 38.68
CA GLN A 398 -13.25 -5.93 38.88
C GLN A 398 -12.85 -5.77 40.36
N GLY A 399 -13.79 -5.72 41.31
CA GLY A 399 -13.50 -5.53 42.73
C GLY A 399 -12.61 -4.29 42.96
N THR A 400 -11.42 -4.50 43.51
CA THR A 400 -10.41 -3.43 43.72
C THR A 400 -9.71 -2.94 42.45
N GLY A 401 -10.05 -3.48 41.28
CA GLY A 401 -9.50 -3.12 39.97
C GLY A 401 -8.66 -4.22 39.35
N MET A 402 -8.19 -3.97 38.13
CA MET A 402 -7.24 -4.85 37.44
C MET A 402 -5.89 -4.17 37.26
N GLN A 403 -4.84 -4.98 37.19
CA GLN A 403 -3.50 -4.55 36.85
C GLN A 403 -3.02 -5.27 35.60
N ALA A 404 -2.07 -4.68 34.88
CA ALA A 404 -1.41 -5.36 33.78
C ALA A 404 0.08 -4.99 33.70
N LYS A 405 0.87 -5.87 33.07
CA LYS A 405 2.27 -5.61 32.75
C LYS A 405 2.70 -6.25 31.44
N LEU A 406 3.50 -5.49 30.70
CA LEU A 406 4.11 -5.92 29.45
C LEU A 406 5.40 -6.69 29.75
N TYR A 407 5.60 -7.82 29.07
CA TYR A 407 6.75 -8.69 29.28
C TYR A 407 7.32 -9.25 27.97
N ILE A 408 8.56 -9.73 28.08
CA ILE A 408 9.23 -10.57 27.08
C ILE A 408 9.89 -11.78 27.75
N LYS A 409 10.11 -12.86 27.00
CA LYS A 409 10.99 -13.97 27.37
C LYS A 409 12.15 -14.06 26.39
N VAL A 410 13.38 -14.15 26.89
CA VAL A 410 14.60 -14.05 26.09
C VAL A 410 15.44 -15.31 26.24
N GLY A 411 16.04 -15.78 25.15
CA GLY A 411 16.99 -16.89 25.16
C GLY A 411 16.34 -18.26 25.23
N SER A 412 17.16 -19.30 25.09
CA SER A 412 16.74 -20.71 25.18
C SER A 412 16.19 -21.11 26.54
N ASN A 413 16.51 -20.38 27.60
CA ASN A 413 15.98 -20.57 28.95
C ASN A 413 14.67 -19.79 29.22
N TRP A 414 14.12 -19.09 28.21
CA TRP A 414 12.87 -18.34 28.31
C TRP A 414 12.86 -17.34 29.47
N LYS A 415 14.01 -16.68 29.71
CA LYS A 415 14.18 -15.77 30.84
C LYS A 415 13.21 -14.59 30.76
N TRP A 416 12.42 -14.42 31.80
CA TRP A 416 11.36 -13.40 31.88
C TRP A 416 11.90 -12.01 32.22
N TYR A 417 11.39 -10.99 31.52
CA TYR A 417 11.60 -9.56 31.80
C TYR A 417 10.27 -8.83 31.67
N ASP A 418 9.92 -7.96 32.62
CA ASP A 418 8.66 -7.19 32.59
C ASP A 418 8.80 -5.74 33.07
N GLY A 419 7.81 -4.93 32.70
CA GLY A 419 7.75 -3.49 33.02
C GLY A 419 7.18 -3.13 34.40
N GLY A 420 6.84 -4.11 35.22
CA GLY A 420 6.08 -3.90 36.46
C GLY A 420 4.58 -3.73 36.23
N THR A 421 3.79 -3.96 37.29
CA THR A 421 2.32 -3.89 37.25
C THR A 421 1.82 -2.45 37.29
N VAL A 422 0.89 -2.13 36.39
CA VAL A 422 0.19 -0.84 36.31
C VAL A 422 -1.31 -1.07 36.49
N ASN A 423 -1.99 -0.23 37.28
CA ASN A 423 -3.45 -0.25 37.36
C ASN A 423 -4.05 0.12 36.00
N ILE A 424 -4.96 -0.69 35.49
CA ILE A 424 -5.65 -0.47 34.23
C ILE A 424 -7.11 -0.10 34.47
N SER A 425 -7.73 0.53 33.47
CA SER A 425 -9.13 0.97 33.54
C SER A 425 -9.92 0.55 32.29
N SER A 426 -11.22 0.78 32.30
CA SER A 426 -12.11 0.63 31.14
C SER A 426 -12.21 1.89 30.27
N ASN A 427 -11.39 2.92 30.52
CA ASN A 427 -11.42 4.17 29.77
C ASN A 427 -11.09 3.95 28.29
N THR A 428 -11.72 4.72 27.42
CA THR A 428 -11.54 4.64 25.96
C THR A 428 -10.13 5.00 25.51
N SER A 429 -9.41 5.82 26.27
CA SER A 429 -8.00 6.15 26.03
C SER A 429 -7.03 4.98 26.25
N GLY A 430 -7.48 3.89 26.90
CA GLY A 430 -6.62 2.79 27.31
C GLY A 430 -5.59 3.18 28.38
N THR A 431 -4.75 2.22 28.75
CA THR A 431 -3.63 2.39 29.68
C THR A 431 -2.35 1.93 29.00
N VAL A 432 -1.32 2.78 28.97
CA VAL A 432 -0.03 2.46 28.36
C VAL A 432 0.83 1.65 29.33
N LEU A 433 1.27 0.47 28.89
CA LEU A 433 2.29 -0.33 29.54
C LEU A 433 3.63 -0.08 28.86
N THR A 434 4.72 -0.07 29.63
CA THR A 434 6.07 0.15 29.12
C THR A 434 7.03 -0.87 29.72
N LEU A 435 7.92 -1.42 28.90
CA LEU A 435 9.07 -2.22 29.32
C LEU A 435 10.36 -1.55 28.80
N ASN A 436 11.29 -1.25 29.71
CA ASN A 436 12.62 -0.78 29.34
C ASN A 436 13.47 -1.97 28.86
N LEU A 437 13.99 -1.89 27.64
CA LEU A 437 14.84 -2.92 27.05
C LEU A 437 16.34 -2.63 27.29
N SER A 438 16.67 -1.41 27.71
CA SER A 438 18.05 -1.00 27.95
C SER A 438 18.69 -1.87 29.04
N GLY A 439 19.82 -2.50 28.70
CA GLY A 439 20.55 -3.39 29.62
C GLY A 439 20.07 -4.83 29.65
N ILE A 440 19.03 -5.20 28.90
CA ILE A 440 18.64 -6.62 28.73
C ILE A 440 19.62 -7.30 27.75
N SER A 441 20.32 -8.32 28.23
CA SER A 441 21.19 -9.16 27.40
C SER A 441 20.38 -10.13 26.53
N GLY A 442 20.83 -10.39 25.30
CA GLY A 442 20.24 -11.41 24.42
C GLY A 442 19.00 -10.96 23.65
N LEU A 443 18.76 -9.65 23.52
CA LEU A 443 17.60 -9.12 22.77
C LEU A 443 17.55 -9.52 21.30
N ASN A 444 18.62 -10.09 20.75
CA ASN A 444 18.60 -10.76 19.45
C ASN A 444 17.75 -12.05 19.43
N ASP A 445 17.27 -12.50 20.59
CA ASP A 445 16.72 -13.82 20.84
C ASP A 445 15.44 -13.80 21.70
N VAL A 446 14.53 -12.87 21.42
CA VAL A 446 13.23 -12.77 22.12
C VAL A 446 12.32 -13.87 21.59
N ARG A 447 11.81 -14.74 22.47
CA ARG A 447 11.01 -15.94 22.16
C ARG A 447 9.52 -15.77 22.39
N GLU A 448 9.17 -14.89 23.30
CA GLU A 448 7.79 -14.57 23.66
C GLU A 448 7.70 -13.10 23.98
N LEU A 449 6.60 -12.48 23.61
CA LEU A 449 6.20 -11.18 24.11
C LEU A 449 4.70 -11.21 24.40
N GLY A 450 4.28 -10.47 25.41
CA GLY A 450 2.88 -10.47 25.81
C GLY A 450 2.54 -9.53 26.95
N VAL A 451 1.27 -9.53 27.31
CA VAL A 451 0.77 -8.81 28.49
C VAL A 451 0.20 -9.83 29.47
N GLN A 452 0.61 -9.70 30.73
CA GLN A 452 -0.04 -10.36 31.86
C GLN A 452 -1.05 -9.40 32.47
N PHE A 453 -2.28 -9.84 32.61
CA PHE A 453 -3.36 -9.14 33.31
C PHE A 453 -3.60 -9.83 34.66
N LEU A 454 -3.89 -9.06 35.70
CA LEU A 454 -4.11 -9.52 37.06
C LEU A 454 -5.42 -8.91 37.60
N SER A 455 -6.30 -9.74 38.14
CA SER A 455 -7.50 -9.26 38.82
C SER A 455 -7.27 -9.05 40.31
N GLY A 456 -7.74 -7.92 40.82
CA GLY A 456 -7.61 -7.52 42.22
C GLY A 456 -8.47 -8.34 43.18
N SER A 457 -8.38 -8.00 44.46
CA SER A 457 -9.24 -8.56 45.50
C SER A 457 -10.70 -8.21 45.23
N GLY A 458 -11.59 -9.18 45.43
CA GLY A 458 -13.04 -9.01 45.24
C GLY A 458 -13.51 -9.12 43.80
N SER A 459 -12.62 -9.25 42.80
CA SER A 459 -13.06 -9.41 41.40
C SER A 459 -13.81 -10.72 41.21
N SER A 460 -14.89 -10.70 40.41
CA SER A 460 -15.76 -11.85 40.16
C SER A 460 -16.48 -11.77 38.80
N GLY A 461 -17.00 -12.91 38.35
CA GLY A 461 -17.80 -12.99 37.12
C GLY A 461 -16.98 -12.84 35.82
N ARG A 462 -17.69 -12.80 34.68
CA ARG A 462 -17.06 -12.66 33.36
C ARG A 462 -16.75 -11.20 33.07
N SER A 463 -15.61 -10.96 32.41
CA SER A 463 -15.18 -9.67 31.86
C SER A 463 -14.41 -9.90 30.55
N ALA A 464 -13.80 -8.86 29.99
CA ALA A 464 -12.88 -8.98 28.86
C ALA A 464 -11.66 -8.07 29.03
N ILE A 465 -10.57 -8.45 28.38
CA ILE A 465 -9.29 -7.73 28.34
C ILE A 465 -8.90 -7.44 26.89
N TYR A 466 -8.23 -6.31 26.69
CA TYR A 466 -7.90 -5.79 25.37
C TYR A 466 -6.44 -5.37 25.31
N LEU A 467 -5.85 -5.55 24.14
CA LEU A 467 -4.49 -5.14 23.80
C LEU A 467 -4.47 -4.54 22.40
N ASP A 468 -3.79 -3.41 22.26
CA ASP A 468 -3.61 -2.72 20.99
C ASP A 468 -2.28 -1.95 20.93
N TYR A 469 -1.88 -1.58 19.72
CA TYR A 469 -0.77 -0.67 19.42
C TYR A 469 0.55 -1.02 20.13
N LEU A 470 1.05 -2.23 19.89
CA LEU A 470 2.35 -2.65 20.39
C LEU A 470 3.46 -1.97 19.57
N THR A 471 4.33 -1.19 20.23
CA THR A 471 5.41 -0.45 19.56
C THR A 471 6.76 -0.69 20.21
N ILE A 472 7.84 -0.58 19.44
CA ILE A 472 9.22 -0.76 19.90
C ILE A 472 10.15 0.34 19.40
N GLU A 473 10.86 1.02 20.31
CA GLU A 473 11.74 2.16 20.02
C GLU A 473 13.21 1.91 20.33
#